data_AF-A0A835FAA0-F1
#
_entry.id   AF-A0A835FAA0-F1
#
_cell.length_a   1.000
_cell.length_b   1.000
_cell.length_c   1.000
_cell.angle_alpha   90.00
_cell.angle_beta   90.00
_cell.angle_gamma   90.00
#
_symmetry.space_group_name_H-M   'P 1'
#
loop_
_entity.id
_entity.type
_entity.pdbx_description
1 polymer ?
#
loop_
_entity_poly.entity_id
_entity_poly.type
_entity_poly.pdbx_seq_one_letter_code
_entity_poly.pdbx_strand_id
1 'polypeptide(L)'
;MAATVAGNRPGSPPLAFDEVRWVVQIRQSLADDAPGSDDDDTGIPVSVFNVPKPLQVHKPEAYTPQLIALGPYHHWRPELYEMERYKLAAARRAQRRLLSPPGLKLDGLVGTFKRLERRVRAHYHRYLDFNGETLAWMMLVDGAFLLEFLQIYAVVANDGEDAGVVSGDGGGKAAALRRVSSRMQHLVDFAGRKSAHNLILRDMLMLENQVPLFLLRRILEPQCVSTDDAGELLARMVTGLMKELCPFKMMVSFPAAIDVGKHAHLLEVLYYLLVPRPAAEDDHDDDVVRGNHHDEGYDIEEQLVDAGAGEEDEEKPAAGGWEYVKQLLVAVGSMASGGRMRYVTKPIAFLVKAPWKMLTILPGISAMKQPVEAFFMSGADGSTSTHPRDTNGTGSYYLTRPPLIEEIMIPSVSELINAGVNFSPTSGDLSTIAFDAKTATFHLPMVTLDSNTEVVLRNLVAYEASAASGPLVLARYTELMNGIIDADDDVAALRRRGVVLNRMKSDGEVAKLWNGMTRSVRLTKVAFMDRAIEEANRYYNSRWRVKTKRFMRKYVFGSWQVLTFLAAVLMLLLTTLQAFCSVYTCSRWFGAVTVATAD
;
A
#
# COMPACT_ATOMS: atom_id res chain seq x y z
N MET A 1 -37.49 22.49 28.99
CA MET A 1 -36.96 23.76 28.45
C MET A 1 -35.99 23.43 27.33
N ALA A 2 -36.40 23.67 26.10
CA ALA A 2 -35.55 23.54 24.92
C ALA A 2 -34.59 24.74 24.87
N ALA A 3 -33.31 24.48 24.61
CA ALA A 3 -32.33 25.51 24.26
C ALA A 3 -31.73 25.13 22.91
N THR A 4 -32.02 25.98 21.93
CA THR A 4 -31.61 25.89 20.54
C THR A 4 -30.52 26.93 20.29
N VAL A 5 -29.61 26.61 19.35
CA VAL A 5 -28.78 27.53 18.54
C VAL A 5 -27.48 28.07 19.15
N ALA A 6 -26.35 27.61 18.59
CA ALA A 6 -25.41 28.48 17.88
C ALA A 6 -24.61 27.64 16.86
N GLY A 7 -25.01 27.73 15.59
CA GLY A 7 -24.37 27.05 14.47
C GLY A 7 -23.01 27.65 14.11
N ASN A 8 -22.15 26.77 13.57
CA ASN A 8 -20.90 27.07 12.89
C ASN A 8 -21.03 28.27 11.95
N ARG A 9 -20.11 29.23 12.07
CA ARG A 9 -19.90 30.27 11.04
C ARG A 9 -19.21 29.65 9.82
N PRO A 10 -19.57 30.09 8.60
CA PRO A 10 -19.04 29.57 7.35
C PRO A 10 -17.61 30.05 7.11
N GLY A 11 -16.89 29.28 6.30
CA GLY A 11 -15.50 29.51 5.92
C GLY A 11 -15.26 30.88 5.28
N SER A 12 -13.97 31.23 5.29
CA SER A 12 -13.37 32.33 4.55
C SER A 12 -13.99 32.47 3.16
N PRO A 13 -14.29 33.70 2.67
CA PRO A 13 -14.80 33.86 1.32
C PRO A 13 -13.74 33.33 0.32
N PRO A 14 -14.15 32.65 -0.76
CA PRO A 14 -13.22 32.30 -1.83
C PRO A 14 -12.61 33.61 -2.36
N LEU A 15 -11.29 33.60 -2.58
CA LEU A 15 -10.59 34.70 -3.27
C LEU A 15 -11.38 35.04 -4.53
N ALA A 16 -11.84 36.29 -4.64
CA ALA A 16 -12.59 36.75 -5.80
C ALA A 16 -11.71 36.57 -7.05
N PHE A 17 -12.20 35.80 -8.03
CA PHE A 17 -11.52 35.58 -9.29
C PHE A 17 -11.28 36.93 -9.99
N ASP A 18 -10.01 37.30 -10.13
CA ASP A 18 -9.60 38.55 -10.79
C ASP A 18 -9.48 38.28 -12.30
N GLU A 19 -10.61 38.38 -13.00
CA GLU A 19 -10.72 38.12 -14.45
C GLU A 19 -9.73 38.97 -15.26
N VAL A 20 -9.52 40.23 -14.86
CA VAL A 20 -8.61 41.16 -15.55
C VAL A 20 -7.16 40.66 -15.44
N ARG A 21 -6.74 40.25 -14.25
CA ARG A 21 -5.43 39.66 -14.04
C ARG A 21 -5.24 38.38 -14.83
N TRP A 22 -6.25 37.51 -14.86
CA TRP A 22 -6.22 36.28 -15.64
C TRP A 22 -6.02 36.56 -17.14
N VAL A 23 -6.79 37.49 -17.71
CA VAL A 23 -6.66 37.89 -19.13
C VAL A 23 -5.27 38.47 -19.43
N VAL A 24 -4.73 39.31 -18.54
CA VAL A 24 -3.37 39.87 -18.70
C VAL A 24 -2.32 38.75 -18.71
N GLN A 25 -2.43 37.79 -17.78
CA GLN A 25 -1.50 36.66 -17.71
C GLN A 25 -1.55 35.77 -18.96
N ILE A 26 -2.74 35.45 -19.47
CA ILE A 26 -2.88 34.64 -20.69
C ILE A 26 -2.30 35.36 -21.90
N ARG A 27 -2.58 36.66 -22.06
CA ARG A 27 -2.05 37.45 -23.18
C ARG A 27 -0.53 37.57 -23.15
N GLN A 28 0.06 37.75 -21.97
CA GLN A 28 1.52 37.73 -21.80
C GLN A 28 2.09 36.35 -22.11
N SER A 29 1.43 35.29 -21.64
CA SER A 29 1.87 33.91 -21.89
C SER A 29 1.92 33.57 -23.37
N LEU A 30 0.93 34.02 -24.16
CA LEU A 30 0.87 33.79 -25.61
C LEU A 30 1.78 34.72 -26.42
N ALA A 31 2.22 35.85 -25.85
CA ALA A 31 3.07 36.82 -26.54
C ALA A 31 4.58 36.53 -26.38
N ASP A 32 4.96 35.91 -25.26
CA ASP A 32 6.35 35.52 -24.96
C ASP A 32 6.77 34.20 -25.66
N ASP A 33 5.93 33.62 -26.52
CA ASP A 33 6.26 32.48 -27.41
C ASP A 33 6.93 32.95 -28.73
N ALA A 34 7.61 34.11 -28.69
CA ALA A 34 8.34 34.64 -29.82
C ALA A 34 9.64 33.84 -30.06
N PRO A 35 9.97 33.48 -31.31
CA PRO A 35 11.08 32.58 -31.63
C PRO A 35 12.42 33.25 -31.30
N GLY A 36 13.11 32.78 -30.25
CA GLY A 36 14.44 33.27 -29.87
C GLY A 36 14.79 33.25 -28.38
N SER A 37 13.90 32.86 -27.47
CA SER A 37 14.29 32.47 -26.11
C SER A 37 14.78 31.03 -26.11
N ASP A 38 15.90 30.74 -25.45
CA ASP A 38 16.44 29.38 -25.21
C ASP A 38 15.51 28.47 -24.37
N ASP A 39 14.21 28.76 -24.33
CA ASP A 39 13.20 27.85 -23.84
C ASP A 39 12.86 26.91 -25.00
N ASP A 40 13.54 25.77 -25.03
CA ASP A 40 13.12 24.58 -25.75
C ASP A 40 11.58 24.45 -25.63
N ASP A 41 10.88 24.59 -26.76
CA ASP A 41 9.45 24.34 -26.95
C ASP A 41 9.10 22.83 -26.77
N THR A 42 10.02 22.05 -26.22
CA THR A 42 9.86 20.66 -25.80
C THR A 42 9.25 20.63 -24.40
N GLY A 43 7.93 20.85 -24.35
CA GLY A 43 6.99 20.55 -23.28
C GLY A 43 7.58 20.34 -21.88
N ILE A 44 7.69 21.41 -21.07
CA ILE A 44 7.91 21.26 -19.62
C ILE A 44 6.65 20.64 -19.02
N PRO A 45 6.67 19.34 -18.65
CA PRO A 45 5.47 18.68 -18.19
C PRO A 45 5.21 19.04 -16.73
N VAL A 46 3.93 19.00 -16.37
CA VAL A 46 3.50 19.02 -14.96
C VAL A 46 4.30 17.99 -14.17
N SER A 47 4.91 18.39 -13.06
CA SER A 47 5.74 17.50 -12.21
C SER A 47 5.27 17.46 -10.76
N VAL A 48 4.66 18.54 -10.26
CA VAL A 48 4.07 18.63 -8.92
C VAL A 48 2.56 18.39 -9.02
N PHE A 49 2.20 17.12 -8.92
CA PHE A 49 0.83 16.64 -9.05
C PHE A 49 0.00 16.86 -7.79
N ASN A 50 -1.32 16.75 -7.94
CA ASN A 50 -2.22 16.58 -6.81
C ASN A 50 -2.16 15.13 -6.33
N VAL A 51 -2.33 14.92 -5.04
CA VAL A 51 -2.52 13.57 -4.52
C VAL A 51 -3.86 13.03 -5.03
N PRO A 52 -3.89 11.82 -5.63
CA PRO A 52 -5.15 11.19 -6.03
C PRO A 52 -6.13 11.07 -4.86
N LYS A 53 -7.37 11.55 -5.06
CA LYS A 53 -8.41 11.56 -4.03
C LYS A 53 -8.61 10.20 -3.33
N PRO A 54 -8.61 9.05 -4.04
CA PRO A 54 -8.73 7.74 -3.38
C PRO A 54 -7.62 7.48 -2.36
N LEU A 55 -6.38 7.91 -2.62
CA LEU A 55 -5.27 7.75 -1.68
C LEU A 55 -5.40 8.71 -0.50
N GLN A 56 -5.78 9.97 -0.78
CA GLN A 56 -5.90 11.01 0.24
C GLN A 56 -6.96 10.70 1.31
N VAL A 57 -8.10 10.10 0.93
CA VAL A 57 -9.20 9.79 1.87
C VAL A 57 -8.81 8.76 2.94
N HIS A 58 -7.96 7.79 2.60
CA HIS A 58 -7.59 6.71 3.52
C HIS A 58 -6.58 7.14 4.59
N LYS A 59 -5.68 8.08 4.26
CA LYS A 59 -4.67 8.59 5.20
C LYS A 59 -4.26 10.04 4.91
N PRO A 60 -5.12 11.03 5.14
CA PRO A 60 -4.88 12.42 4.75
C PRO A 60 -3.64 13.03 5.40
N GLU A 61 -3.31 12.62 6.62
CA GLU A 61 -2.14 13.08 7.38
C GLU A 61 -0.80 12.66 6.76
N ALA A 62 -0.79 11.68 5.86
CA ALA A 62 0.41 11.26 5.13
C ALA A 62 0.71 12.17 3.92
N TYR A 63 -0.24 13.02 3.51
CA TYR A 63 -0.13 13.84 2.30
C TYR A 63 -0.08 15.34 2.60
N THR A 64 -0.20 15.71 3.87
CA THR A 64 -0.33 17.10 4.30
C THR A 64 0.86 17.47 5.19
N PRO A 65 1.65 18.50 4.86
CA PRO A 65 2.81 18.90 5.66
C PRO A 65 2.36 19.34 7.05
N GLN A 66 3.16 19.01 8.06
CA GLN A 66 2.81 19.27 9.47
C GLN A 66 3.74 20.29 10.14
N LEU A 67 4.89 20.58 9.54
CA LEU A 67 5.85 21.53 10.07
C LEU A 67 6.19 22.62 9.04
N ILE A 68 6.49 22.27 7.79
CA ILE A 68 6.96 23.26 6.80
C ILE A 68 6.24 23.15 5.46
N ALA A 69 5.69 24.29 5.01
CA ALA A 69 5.25 24.48 3.64
C ALA A 69 6.41 24.91 2.74
N LEU A 70 6.58 24.21 1.63
CA LEU A 70 7.52 24.47 0.55
C LEU A 70 6.72 24.56 -0.76
N GLY A 71 6.81 25.70 -1.42
CA GLY A 71 6.03 25.95 -2.63
C GLY A 71 4.61 26.46 -2.32
N PRO A 72 3.77 26.57 -3.35
CA PRO A 72 2.54 27.36 -3.30
C PRO A 72 1.32 26.63 -2.72
N TYR A 73 1.26 25.30 -2.76
CA TYR A 73 0.02 24.57 -2.40
C TYR A 73 -0.35 24.65 -0.91
N HIS A 74 0.65 24.70 -0.02
CA HIS A 74 0.43 24.70 1.43
C HIS A 74 0.86 26.00 2.12
N HIS A 75 1.36 26.99 1.36
CA HIS A 75 1.96 28.21 1.91
C HIS A 75 1.05 28.96 2.89
N TRP A 76 -0.25 29.06 2.59
CA TRP A 76 -1.19 29.85 3.39
C TRP A 76 -1.78 29.13 4.60
N ARG A 77 -1.33 27.92 4.93
CA ARG A 77 -1.85 27.17 6.07
C ARG A 77 -1.36 27.79 7.38
N PRO A 78 -2.26 28.33 8.23
CA PRO A 78 -1.85 29.05 9.45
C PRO A 78 -1.02 28.18 10.40
N GLU A 79 -1.24 26.87 10.39
CA GLU A 79 -0.52 25.91 11.25
C GLU A 79 0.98 25.82 10.92
N LEU A 80 1.40 26.29 9.74
CA LEU A 80 2.78 26.20 9.25
C LEU A 80 3.53 27.56 9.34
N TYR A 81 2.86 28.64 9.75
CA TYR A 81 3.43 29.99 9.73
C TYR A 81 4.63 30.18 10.67
N GLU A 82 4.74 29.36 11.71
CA GLU A 82 5.91 29.39 12.59
C GLU A 82 7.22 29.16 11.83
N MET A 83 7.18 28.39 10.74
CA MET A 83 8.35 28.10 9.90
C MET A 83 8.75 29.26 8.97
N GLU A 84 7.86 30.22 8.70
CA GLU A 84 8.16 31.36 7.82
C GLU A 84 9.32 32.21 8.35
N ARG A 85 9.42 32.40 9.68
CA ARG A 85 10.53 33.15 10.29
C ARG A 85 11.89 32.49 10.01
N TYR A 86 11.91 31.16 9.96
CA TYR A 86 13.11 30.37 9.70
C TYR A 86 13.49 30.39 8.23
N LYS A 87 12.50 30.33 7.33
CA LYS A 87 12.72 30.50 5.89
C LYS A 87 13.25 31.90 5.56
N LEU A 88 12.69 32.96 6.16
CA LEU A 88 13.21 34.32 6.03
C LEU A 88 14.64 34.47 6.58
N ALA A 89 14.95 33.81 7.70
CA ALA A 89 16.31 33.80 8.24
C ALA A 89 17.31 33.13 7.28
N ALA A 90 16.90 32.04 6.63
CA ALA A 90 17.68 31.36 5.59
C ALA A 90 17.91 32.27 4.37
N ALA A 91 16.86 32.92 3.87
CA ALA A 91 16.95 33.88 2.78
C ALA A 91 17.90 35.04 3.10
N ARG A 92 17.84 35.60 4.32
CA ARG A 92 18.78 36.65 4.78
C ARG A 92 20.23 36.15 4.86
N ARG A 93 20.46 34.89 5.21
CA ARG A 93 21.79 34.27 5.21
C ARG A 93 22.28 34.05 3.79
N ALA A 94 21.44 33.58 2.88
CA ALA A 94 21.75 33.45 1.45
C ALA A 94 22.12 34.82 0.85
N GLN A 95 21.34 35.86 1.14
CA GLN A 95 21.64 37.24 0.74
C GLN A 95 23.01 37.71 1.21
N ARG A 96 23.39 37.41 2.47
CA ARG A 96 24.72 37.79 2.99
C ARG A 96 25.88 37.12 2.24
N ARG A 97 25.68 35.92 1.68
CA ARG A 97 26.68 35.23 0.86
C ARG A 97 26.81 35.84 -0.53
N LEU A 98 25.72 36.42 -1.05
CA LEU A 98 25.65 37.10 -2.35
C LEU A 98 26.26 38.52 -2.34
N LEU A 99 26.59 39.09 -1.17
CA LEU A 99 27.12 40.46 -1.03
C LEU A 99 28.62 40.59 -1.36
N SER A 100 29.28 39.52 -1.80
CA SER A 100 30.67 39.54 -2.25
C SER A 100 30.74 38.96 -3.67
N PRO A 101 30.81 39.78 -4.74
CA PRO A 101 30.97 41.24 -4.81
C PRO A 101 29.67 42.06 -4.61
N PRO A 102 29.76 43.38 -4.36
CA PRO A 102 28.62 44.23 -4.02
C PRO A 102 27.78 44.55 -5.27
N GLY A 103 26.65 43.89 -5.43
CA GLY A 103 25.72 44.25 -6.50
C GLY A 103 24.40 43.47 -6.52
N LEU A 104 24.42 42.19 -6.14
CA LEU A 104 23.21 41.36 -6.22
C LEU A 104 22.39 41.44 -4.92
N LYS A 105 21.37 42.29 -4.91
CA LYS A 105 20.33 42.26 -3.88
C LYS A 105 19.38 41.08 -4.13
N LEU A 106 18.69 40.65 -3.08
CA LEU A 106 17.64 39.63 -3.17
C LEU A 106 16.58 40.00 -4.23
N ASP A 107 16.30 41.30 -4.37
CA ASP A 107 15.42 41.87 -5.40
C ASP A 107 15.86 41.53 -6.84
N GLY A 108 17.17 41.43 -7.10
CA GLY A 108 17.69 41.02 -8.40
C GLY A 108 17.36 39.57 -8.73
N LEU A 109 17.46 38.67 -7.74
CA LEU A 109 17.05 37.27 -7.88
C LEU A 109 15.53 37.13 -8.03
N VAL A 110 14.75 37.94 -7.31
CA VAL A 110 13.29 38.01 -7.50
C VAL A 110 12.96 38.43 -8.93
N GLY A 111 13.66 39.42 -9.47
CA GLY A 111 13.52 39.80 -10.88
C GLY A 111 13.80 38.65 -11.85
N THR A 112 14.79 37.82 -11.56
CA THR A 112 15.06 36.58 -12.33
C THR A 112 13.93 35.57 -12.19
N PHE A 113 13.41 35.36 -10.98
CA PHE A 113 12.32 34.42 -10.73
C PHE A 113 11.00 34.87 -11.37
N LYS A 114 10.73 36.18 -11.44
CA LYS A 114 9.58 36.74 -12.17
C LYS A 114 9.63 36.39 -13.66
N ARG A 115 10.81 36.40 -14.29
CA ARG A 115 10.96 35.98 -15.69
C ARG A 115 10.72 34.47 -15.88
N LEU A 116 10.95 33.67 -14.83
CA LEU A 116 10.75 32.22 -14.84
C LEU A 116 9.32 31.82 -14.44
N GLU A 117 8.42 32.78 -14.21
CA GLU A 117 7.08 32.53 -13.69
C GLU A 117 6.28 31.51 -14.51
N ARG A 118 6.28 31.63 -15.85
CA ARG A 118 5.57 30.69 -16.74
C ARG A 118 6.05 29.26 -16.53
N ARG A 119 7.37 29.07 -16.55
CA ARG A 119 8.02 27.78 -16.29
C ARG A 119 7.73 27.25 -14.88
N VAL A 120 7.77 28.10 -13.86
CA VAL A 120 7.40 27.69 -12.48
C VAL A 120 5.96 27.18 -12.45
N ARG A 121 5.01 27.91 -13.04
CA ARG A 121 3.59 27.53 -13.08
C ARG A 121 3.36 26.22 -13.81
N ALA A 122 4.06 25.98 -14.92
CA ALA A 122 3.96 24.74 -15.70
C ALA A 122 4.28 23.48 -14.89
N HIS A 123 5.18 23.58 -13.88
CA HIS A 123 5.48 22.45 -13.00
C HIS A 123 4.32 22.06 -12.08
N TYR A 124 3.38 22.96 -11.77
CA TYR A 124 2.30 22.70 -10.81
C TYR A 124 1.00 22.36 -11.54
N HIS A 125 0.44 21.18 -11.25
CA HIS A 125 -0.82 20.71 -11.83
C HIS A 125 -2.01 21.65 -11.57
N ARG A 126 -2.06 22.28 -10.39
CA ARG A 126 -3.11 23.25 -10.06
C ARG A 126 -2.75 24.62 -10.57
N TYR A 127 -3.74 25.32 -11.12
CA TYR A 127 -3.60 26.75 -11.38
C TYR A 127 -3.26 27.50 -10.09
N LEU A 128 -2.20 28.30 -10.17
CA LEU A 128 -1.65 29.06 -9.05
C LEU A 128 -2.21 30.49 -9.11
N ASP A 129 -3.26 30.82 -8.37
CA ASP A 129 -3.79 32.20 -8.36
C ASP A 129 -2.97 33.15 -7.45
N PHE A 130 -1.74 33.42 -7.88
CA PHE A 130 -0.80 34.33 -7.25
C PHE A 130 -0.39 35.40 -8.26
N ASN A 131 -0.12 36.62 -7.78
CA ASN A 131 0.62 37.56 -8.62
C ASN A 131 2.07 37.07 -8.76
N GLY A 132 2.71 37.40 -9.88
CA GLY A 132 4.06 36.91 -10.22
C GLY A 132 5.13 37.28 -9.21
N GLU A 133 5.01 38.45 -8.58
CA GLU A 133 5.96 38.91 -7.56
C GLU A 133 5.84 38.09 -6.27
N THR A 134 4.63 37.84 -5.79
CA THR A 134 4.37 36.95 -4.64
C THR A 134 4.88 35.54 -4.90
N LEU A 135 4.62 34.99 -6.10
CA LEU A 135 5.12 33.66 -6.46
C LEU A 135 6.66 33.62 -6.48
N ALA A 136 7.30 34.63 -7.06
CA ALA A 136 8.76 34.74 -7.12
C ALA A 136 9.38 34.83 -5.71
N TRP A 137 8.83 35.67 -4.84
CA TRP A 137 9.26 35.80 -3.44
C TRP A 137 9.11 34.49 -2.66
N MET A 138 7.96 33.83 -2.81
CA MET A 138 7.68 32.55 -2.17
C MET A 138 8.70 31.49 -2.60
N MET A 139 8.90 31.31 -3.92
CA MET A 139 9.84 30.32 -4.44
C MET A 139 11.29 30.62 -4.00
N LEU A 140 11.69 31.88 -3.96
CA LEU A 140 13.04 32.28 -3.55
C LEU A 140 13.29 32.01 -2.07
N VAL A 141 12.34 32.35 -1.20
CA VAL A 141 12.44 32.17 0.25
C VAL A 141 12.44 30.67 0.60
N ASP A 142 11.53 29.91 0.00
CA ASP A 142 11.42 28.46 0.21
C ASP A 142 12.63 27.72 -0.37
N GLY A 143 13.09 28.12 -1.55
CA GLY A 143 14.30 27.58 -2.18
C GLY A 143 15.57 27.87 -1.39
N ALA A 144 15.70 29.07 -0.81
CA ALA A 144 16.83 29.44 0.04
C ALA A 144 16.86 28.60 1.34
N PHE A 145 15.69 28.37 1.96
CA PHE A 145 15.58 27.46 3.10
C PHE A 145 15.99 26.03 2.71
N LEU A 146 15.44 25.53 1.60
CA LEU A 146 15.70 24.18 1.12
C LEU A 146 17.18 23.96 0.84
N LEU A 147 17.86 24.92 0.20
CA LEU A 147 19.31 24.88 -0.01
C LEU A 147 20.10 24.89 1.28
N GLU A 148 19.73 25.71 2.26
CA GLU A 148 20.42 25.72 3.55
C GLU A 148 20.28 24.37 4.28
N PHE A 149 19.09 23.75 4.19
CA PHE A 149 18.85 22.41 4.70
C PHE A 149 19.68 21.37 3.94
N LEU A 150 19.70 21.42 2.62
CA LEU A 150 20.46 20.52 1.75
C LEU A 150 21.98 20.58 1.97
N GLN A 151 22.52 21.75 2.31
CA GLN A 151 23.95 21.93 2.61
C GLN A 151 24.45 21.06 3.77
N ILE A 152 23.56 20.58 4.64
CA ILE A 152 23.87 19.62 5.70
C ILE A 152 24.45 18.32 5.10
N TYR A 153 23.91 17.91 3.95
CA TYR A 153 24.18 16.62 3.34
C TYR A 153 25.34 16.64 2.35
N ALA A 154 25.77 17.83 1.90
CA ALA A 154 26.97 17.98 1.06
C ALA A 154 28.25 17.43 1.71
N VAL A 155 28.34 17.44 3.04
CA VAL A 155 29.55 17.04 3.79
C VAL A 155 29.60 15.53 4.03
N VAL A 156 28.43 14.88 4.17
CA VAL A 156 28.33 13.41 4.40
C VAL A 156 28.78 12.62 3.16
N ALA A 157 28.67 13.22 1.97
CA ALA A 157 29.08 12.59 0.71
C ALA A 157 30.60 12.37 0.57
N ASN A 158 31.44 13.07 1.35
CA ASN A 158 32.91 12.95 1.27
C ASN A 158 33.48 11.80 2.12
N ASP A 159 32.74 11.27 3.10
CA ASP A 159 33.26 10.26 4.03
C ASP A 159 33.12 8.81 3.51
N GLY A 160 32.83 8.63 2.21
CA GLY A 160 32.33 7.39 1.64
C GLY A 160 33.33 6.44 0.97
N GLU A 161 34.58 6.83 0.74
CA GLU A 161 35.50 6.00 -0.08
C GLU A 161 36.79 5.53 0.60
N ASP A 162 37.07 5.90 1.87
CA ASP A 162 38.33 5.53 2.54
C ASP A 162 38.17 4.92 3.96
N ALA A 163 37.03 4.29 4.25
CA ALA A 163 36.82 3.56 5.51
C ALA A 163 37.02 2.04 5.35
N GLY A 164 38.16 1.64 4.78
CA GLY A 164 38.68 0.29 4.93
C GLY A 164 39.25 0.11 6.34
N VAL A 165 38.57 -0.69 7.17
CA VAL A 165 39.10 -1.38 8.37
C VAL A 165 39.91 -0.50 9.34
N VAL A 166 39.26 0.23 10.26
CA VAL A 166 39.73 0.35 11.64
C VAL A 166 38.53 0.49 12.59
N SER A 167 38.56 -0.33 13.63
CA SER A 167 37.64 -0.37 14.76
C SER A 167 37.36 0.98 15.43
N GLY A 168 36.09 1.22 15.75
CA GLY A 168 35.63 1.91 16.95
C GLY A 168 36.00 3.39 17.15
N ASP A 169 35.19 4.31 16.62
CA ASP A 169 34.56 5.40 17.39
C ASP A 169 33.49 6.09 16.52
N GLY A 170 32.34 6.42 17.10
CA GLY A 170 31.17 7.03 16.44
C GLY A 170 31.35 8.51 16.05
N GLY A 171 32.58 8.94 15.73
CA GLY A 171 32.98 10.34 15.60
C GLY A 171 32.50 11.06 14.34
N GLY A 172 32.48 10.40 13.17
CA GLY A 172 32.16 11.06 11.88
C GLY A 172 30.71 11.53 11.79
N LYS A 173 29.75 10.64 12.10
CA LYS A 173 28.32 10.97 12.12
C LYS A 173 27.99 12.00 13.20
N ALA A 174 28.66 11.94 14.35
CA ALA A 174 28.52 12.91 15.44
C ALA A 174 29.08 14.30 15.08
N ALA A 175 30.17 14.38 14.31
CA ALA A 175 30.76 15.63 13.84
C ALA A 175 29.90 16.32 12.76
N ALA A 176 29.35 15.55 11.82
CA ALA A 176 28.36 16.05 10.87
C ALA A 176 27.11 16.58 11.61
N LEU A 177 26.54 15.80 12.55
CA LEU A 177 25.43 16.21 13.40
C LEU A 177 25.75 17.41 14.31
N ARG A 178 27.00 17.58 14.77
CA ARG A 178 27.46 18.78 15.49
C ARG A 178 27.47 20.02 14.61
N ARG A 179 27.85 19.89 13.33
CA ARG A 179 27.77 20.97 12.33
C ARG A 179 26.32 21.30 11.94
N VAL A 180 25.44 20.29 11.89
CA VAL A 180 23.97 20.48 11.77
C VAL A 180 23.44 21.25 12.97
N SER A 181 23.84 20.82 14.17
CA SER A 181 23.46 21.44 15.44
C SER A 181 23.92 22.90 15.52
N SER A 182 25.05 23.31 14.95
CA SER A 182 25.47 24.72 14.98
C SER A 182 24.78 25.61 13.94
N ARG A 183 24.47 25.11 12.73
CA ARG A 183 23.76 25.89 11.69
C ARG A 183 22.24 25.94 11.89
N MET A 184 21.67 24.89 12.47
CA MET A 184 20.24 24.76 12.75
C MET A 184 19.92 24.79 14.25
N GLN A 185 20.82 25.28 15.10
CA GLN A 185 20.65 25.29 16.57
C GLN A 185 19.33 25.93 17.02
N HIS A 186 18.85 26.91 16.25
CA HIS A 186 17.57 27.61 16.43
C HIS A 186 16.30 26.82 16.09
N LEU A 187 16.42 25.69 15.38
CA LEU A 187 15.33 24.75 15.03
C LEU A 187 15.33 23.51 15.95
N VAL A 188 16.28 23.45 16.88
CA VAL A 188 16.29 22.48 17.96
C VAL A 188 15.47 23.10 19.09
N ASP A 189 14.33 22.50 19.44
CA ASP A 189 13.57 22.92 20.63
C ASP A 189 14.49 22.96 21.86
N PHE A 190 14.09 23.70 22.91
CA PHE A 190 14.78 23.79 24.22
C PHE A 190 15.23 22.43 24.81
N ALA A 191 14.66 21.32 24.33
CA ALA A 191 14.96 19.95 24.72
C ALA A 191 16.00 19.20 23.84
N GLY A 192 16.65 19.81 22.84
CA GLY A 192 17.73 19.14 22.10
C GLY A 192 17.30 18.04 21.13
N ARG A 193 16.01 17.96 20.75
CA ARG A 193 15.44 16.76 20.09
C ARG A 193 15.58 16.77 18.56
N LYS A 194 15.92 15.60 18.01
CA LYS A 194 15.94 15.23 16.57
C LYS A 194 14.56 15.27 15.87
N SER A 195 13.50 15.72 16.55
CA SER A 195 12.11 15.64 16.07
C SER A 195 11.81 16.60 14.92
N ALA A 196 12.26 17.86 15.00
CA ALA A 196 12.01 18.85 13.95
C ALA A 196 12.69 18.49 12.63
N HIS A 197 13.91 17.93 12.70
CA HIS A 197 14.66 17.51 11.52
C HIS A 197 13.93 16.38 10.75
N ASN A 198 13.45 15.35 11.45
CA ASN A 198 12.69 14.27 10.82
C ASN A 198 11.36 14.77 10.22
N LEU A 199 10.69 15.72 10.87
CA LEU A 199 9.47 16.33 10.34
C LEU A 199 9.74 17.15 9.07
N ILE A 200 10.85 17.91 9.01
CA ILE A 200 11.26 18.63 7.80
C ILE A 200 11.56 17.65 6.67
N LEU A 201 12.35 16.60 6.93
CA LEU A 201 12.67 15.57 5.92
C LEU A 201 11.42 14.91 5.35
N ARG A 202 10.47 14.59 6.22
CA ARG A 202 9.20 14.00 5.84
C ARG A 202 8.38 14.95 4.97
N ASP A 203 8.23 16.21 5.40
CA ASP A 203 7.45 17.21 4.68
C ASP A 203 8.10 17.58 3.32
N MET A 204 9.44 17.55 3.22
CA MET A 204 10.21 17.77 1.98
C MET A 204 9.96 16.72 0.90
N LEU A 205 9.49 15.53 1.27
CA LEU A 205 9.18 14.43 0.35
C LEU A 205 7.68 14.27 0.08
N MET A 206 6.84 15.23 0.49
CA MET A 206 5.42 15.18 0.17
C MET A 206 5.16 15.67 -1.26
N LEU A 207 4.29 14.97 -1.99
CA LEU A 207 4.01 15.21 -3.41
C LEU A 207 3.54 16.65 -3.68
N GLU A 208 2.68 17.18 -2.81
CA GLU A 208 2.14 18.54 -2.91
C GLU A 208 3.05 19.62 -2.29
N ASN A 209 4.23 19.26 -1.78
CA ASN A 209 5.15 20.14 -1.04
C ASN A 209 6.54 20.21 -1.70
N GLN A 210 6.57 20.29 -3.03
CA GLN A 210 7.81 20.27 -3.82
C GLN A 210 8.17 21.66 -4.35
N VAL A 211 9.49 21.92 -4.46
CA VAL A 211 10.08 23.08 -5.14
C VAL A 211 10.93 22.56 -6.30
N PRO A 212 10.77 23.09 -7.53
CA PRO A 212 11.57 22.67 -8.66
C PRO A 212 13.09 22.87 -8.45
N LEU A 213 13.89 21.84 -8.72
CA LEU A 213 15.35 21.82 -8.50
C LEU A 213 16.07 22.88 -9.34
N PHE A 214 15.56 23.20 -10.54
CA PHE A 214 16.16 24.24 -11.37
C PHE A 214 16.18 25.60 -10.66
N LEU A 215 15.20 25.90 -9.80
CA LEU A 215 15.19 27.14 -9.00
C LEU A 215 16.29 27.14 -7.95
N LEU A 216 16.59 25.98 -7.34
CA LEU A 216 17.70 25.85 -6.41
C LEU A 216 19.03 26.09 -7.11
N ARG A 217 19.21 25.57 -8.33
CA ARG A 217 20.38 25.86 -9.17
C ARG A 217 20.51 27.36 -9.42
N ARG A 218 19.42 28.05 -9.81
CA ARG A 218 19.40 29.51 -10.01
C ARG A 218 19.79 30.32 -8.77
N ILE A 219 19.47 29.84 -7.56
CA ILE A 219 19.86 30.51 -6.31
C ILE A 219 21.36 30.30 -6.01
N LEU A 220 21.93 29.16 -6.43
CA LEU A 220 23.34 28.83 -6.24
C LEU A 220 24.26 29.50 -7.28
N GLU A 221 23.79 29.70 -8.51
CA GLU A 221 24.58 30.26 -9.63
C GLU A 221 25.44 31.47 -9.22
N PRO A 222 24.92 32.52 -8.55
CA PRO A 222 25.75 33.68 -8.22
C PRO A 222 26.70 33.45 -7.03
N GLN A 223 26.60 32.31 -6.33
CA GLN A 223 27.50 31.92 -5.25
C GLN A 223 28.65 31.02 -5.74
N CYS A 224 28.64 30.65 -7.02
CA CYS A 224 29.58 29.74 -7.65
C CYS A 224 30.41 30.45 -8.72
N VAL A 225 31.56 29.86 -9.09
CA VAL A 225 32.45 30.43 -10.12
C VAL A 225 31.83 30.25 -11.52
N SER A 226 31.16 29.11 -11.74
CA SER A 226 30.46 28.78 -12.98
C SER A 226 29.07 28.18 -12.73
N THR A 227 28.26 28.10 -13.79
CA THR A 227 26.95 27.41 -13.79
C THR A 227 27.06 25.91 -13.55
N ASP A 228 28.21 25.33 -13.89
CA ASP A 228 28.48 23.90 -13.75
C ASP A 228 28.84 23.58 -12.30
N ASP A 229 29.64 24.44 -11.64
CA ASP A 229 29.94 24.31 -10.21
C ASP A 229 28.66 24.36 -9.35
N ALA A 230 27.69 25.20 -9.73
CA ALA A 230 26.40 25.27 -9.06
C ALA A 230 25.60 23.96 -9.22
N GLY A 231 25.64 23.37 -10.41
CA GLY A 231 25.02 22.07 -10.71
C GLY A 231 25.66 20.94 -9.90
N GLU A 232 26.99 20.88 -9.87
CA GLU A 232 27.75 19.87 -9.13
C GLU A 232 27.53 19.98 -7.62
N LEU A 233 27.55 21.20 -7.07
CA LEU A 233 27.26 21.42 -5.65
C LEU A 233 25.84 20.97 -5.28
N LEU A 234 24.85 21.26 -6.13
CA LEU A 234 23.48 20.79 -5.94
C LEU A 234 23.38 19.27 -6.04
N ALA A 235 24.02 18.66 -7.04
CA ALA A 235 24.09 17.20 -7.21
C ALA A 235 24.66 16.53 -5.96
N ARG A 236 25.77 17.04 -5.40
CA ARG A 236 26.38 16.54 -4.16
C ARG A 236 25.43 16.63 -2.97
N MET A 237 24.75 17.76 -2.80
CA MET A 237 23.78 17.96 -1.73
C MET A 237 22.61 16.98 -1.82
N VAL A 238 22.01 16.86 -3.01
CA VAL A 238 20.88 15.96 -3.25
C VAL A 238 21.30 14.50 -3.10
N THR A 239 22.45 14.11 -3.64
CA THR A 239 23.02 12.76 -3.49
C THR A 239 23.21 12.40 -2.01
N GLY A 240 23.79 13.30 -1.22
CA GLY A 240 23.95 13.10 0.23
C GLY A 240 22.60 12.95 0.97
N LEU A 241 21.59 13.73 0.59
CA LEU A 241 20.25 13.64 1.15
C LEU A 241 19.60 12.30 0.81
N MET A 242 19.66 11.90 -0.47
CA MET A 242 19.08 10.65 -0.95
C MET A 242 19.73 9.42 -0.32
N LYS A 243 21.03 9.47 0.00
CA LYS A 243 21.71 8.40 0.77
C LYS A 243 21.14 8.24 2.20
N GLU A 244 20.69 9.33 2.82
CA GLU A 244 20.07 9.27 4.16
C GLU A 244 18.59 8.87 4.08
N LEU A 245 17.86 9.32 3.05
CA LEU A 245 16.41 9.12 2.92
C LEU A 245 15.99 7.84 2.19
N CYS A 246 16.88 7.24 1.39
CA CYS A 246 16.55 6.02 0.66
C CYS A 246 16.21 4.90 1.65
N PRO A 247 14.98 4.35 1.60
CA PRO A 247 14.60 3.26 2.51
C PRO A 247 15.33 1.96 2.16
N PHE A 248 15.89 1.83 0.96
CA PHE A 248 16.58 0.62 0.52
C PHE A 248 18.09 0.73 0.60
N LYS A 249 18.74 -0.37 0.98
CA LYS A 249 20.21 -0.41 1.08
C LYS A 249 20.84 -0.67 -0.29
N MET A 250 21.01 0.40 -1.07
CA MET A 250 21.56 0.38 -2.44
C MET A 250 23.09 0.30 -2.50
N MET A 251 23.72 -0.58 -1.70
CA MET A 251 25.19 -0.58 -1.50
C MET A 251 26.04 -0.76 -2.77
N VAL A 252 25.49 -1.36 -3.83
CA VAL A 252 26.21 -1.66 -5.08
C VAL A 252 25.76 -0.75 -6.24
N SER A 253 24.57 -0.15 -6.14
CA SER A 253 23.89 0.53 -7.25
C SER A 253 23.58 2.01 -7.00
N PHE A 254 23.93 2.57 -5.84
CA PHE A 254 23.71 3.99 -5.60
C PHE A 254 24.66 4.83 -6.48
N PRO A 255 24.14 5.73 -7.32
CA PRO A 255 24.98 6.52 -8.23
C PRO A 255 25.96 7.41 -7.46
N ALA A 256 27.20 7.50 -7.93
CA ALA A 256 28.23 8.35 -7.32
C ALA A 256 27.80 9.83 -7.29
N ALA A 257 27.18 10.29 -8.38
CA ALA A 257 26.53 11.58 -8.48
C ALA A 257 25.19 11.45 -9.22
N ILE A 258 24.15 12.08 -8.67
CA ILE A 258 22.84 12.17 -9.32
C ILE A 258 22.85 13.36 -10.28
N ASP A 259 22.50 13.12 -11.54
CA ASP A 259 22.26 14.18 -12.51
C ASP A 259 20.93 14.90 -12.18
N VAL A 260 21.02 15.90 -11.31
CA VAL A 260 19.88 16.73 -10.89
C VAL A 260 19.26 17.53 -12.04
N GLY A 261 19.93 17.65 -13.18
CA GLY A 261 19.37 18.30 -14.37
C GLY A 261 18.23 17.50 -15.02
N LYS A 262 18.20 16.19 -14.82
CA LYS A 262 17.19 15.27 -15.37
C LYS A 262 15.95 15.10 -14.51
N HIS A 263 15.88 15.78 -13.37
CA HIS A 263 14.80 15.62 -12.40
C HIS A 263 14.21 16.97 -12.03
N ALA A 264 12.88 17.06 -11.96
CA ALA A 264 12.17 18.27 -11.63
C ALA A 264 12.23 18.58 -10.12
N HIS A 265 12.10 17.59 -9.23
CA HIS A 265 12.05 17.81 -7.78
C HIS A 265 12.61 16.64 -6.94
N LEU A 266 12.75 16.82 -5.63
CA LEU A 266 13.38 15.85 -4.72
C LEU A 266 12.66 14.50 -4.64
N LEU A 267 11.33 14.50 -4.60
CA LEU A 267 10.54 13.26 -4.56
C LEU A 267 10.73 12.42 -5.83
N GLU A 268 10.82 13.06 -7.01
CA GLU A 268 11.09 12.39 -8.28
C GLU A 268 12.49 11.76 -8.30
N VAL A 269 13.50 12.48 -7.81
CA VAL A 269 14.85 11.92 -7.66
C VAL A 269 14.81 10.64 -6.83
N LEU A 270 14.13 10.68 -5.68
CA LEU A 270 13.99 9.48 -4.83
C LEU A 270 13.27 8.36 -5.58
N TYR A 271 12.18 8.64 -6.29
CA TYR A 271 11.45 7.64 -7.07
C TYR A 271 12.34 6.92 -8.09
N TYR A 272 13.10 7.66 -8.90
CA TYR A 272 13.99 7.08 -9.92
C TYR A 272 15.21 6.35 -9.37
N LEU A 273 15.55 6.54 -8.09
CA LEU A 273 16.55 5.70 -7.42
C LEU A 273 15.99 4.34 -7.01
N LEU A 274 14.66 4.23 -6.83
CA LEU A 274 14.01 3.02 -6.32
C LEU A 274 13.42 2.16 -7.43
N VAL A 275 12.88 2.81 -8.46
CA VAL A 275 12.21 2.14 -9.57
C VAL A 275 13.21 1.92 -10.71
N PRO A 276 13.36 0.68 -11.21
CA PRO A 276 14.22 0.39 -12.35
C PRO A 276 13.76 1.20 -13.56
N ARG A 277 14.70 1.77 -14.31
CA ARG A 277 14.35 2.37 -15.59
C ARG A 277 13.88 1.26 -16.53
N PRO A 278 12.78 1.46 -17.29
CA PRO A 278 12.50 0.60 -18.42
C PRO A 278 13.75 0.63 -19.30
N ALA A 279 14.23 -0.54 -19.75
CA ALA A 279 15.27 -0.58 -20.76
C ALA A 279 14.79 0.30 -21.91
N ALA A 280 15.60 1.29 -22.32
CA ALA A 280 15.29 2.06 -23.50
C ALA A 280 15.06 1.06 -24.63
N GLU A 281 13.84 1.02 -25.16
CA GLU A 281 13.66 0.51 -26.51
C GLU A 281 14.59 1.39 -27.35
N ASP A 282 15.54 0.76 -28.03
CA ASP A 282 16.52 1.44 -28.86
C ASP A 282 15.79 2.49 -29.72
N ASP A 283 16.23 3.75 -29.63
CA ASP A 283 15.89 4.81 -30.57
C ASP A 283 16.39 4.37 -31.96
N HIS A 284 15.61 3.54 -32.63
CA HIS A 284 15.61 3.49 -34.07
C HIS A 284 14.74 4.64 -34.55
N ASP A 285 15.42 5.65 -35.11
CA ASP A 285 14.86 6.59 -36.07
C ASP A 285 13.75 5.91 -36.89
N ASP A 286 12.52 6.38 -36.72
CA ASP A 286 11.56 6.39 -37.81
C ASP A 286 10.85 7.74 -37.80
N ASP A 287 11.49 8.65 -38.52
CA ASP A 287 10.93 9.86 -39.05
C ASP A 287 9.74 9.51 -39.98
N VAL A 288 8.65 10.27 -39.85
CA VAL A 288 7.52 10.38 -40.79
C VAL A 288 6.52 9.20 -40.82
N VAL A 289 5.33 9.39 -40.22
CA VAL A 289 4.09 9.76 -40.93
C VAL A 289 3.09 10.33 -39.93
N ARG A 290 2.72 11.59 -40.15
CA ARG A 290 1.53 12.25 -39.61
C ARG A 290 0.29 11.51 -40.13
N GLY A 291 -0.44 10.82 -39.27
CA GLY A 291 -1.71 10.18 -39.60
C GLY A 291 -2.73 10.37 -38.49
N ASN A 292 -3.78 11.15 -38.78
CA ASN A 292 -4.99 11.30 -37.96
C ASN A 292 -5.55 9.95 -37.50
N HIS A 293 -5.82 9.80 -36.20
CA HIS A 293 -6.86 8.91 -35.68
C HIS A 293 -7.44 9.60 -34.43
N HIS A 294 -8.50 10.41 -34.59
CA HIS A 294 -9.90 10.02 -34.46
C HIS A 294 -10.19 9.15 -33.22
N ASP A 295 -10.77 9.85 -32.25
CA ASP A 295 -11.63 9.36 -31.18
C ASP A 295 -12.72 8.45 -31.78
N GLU A 296 -12.67 7.14 -31.51
CA GLU A 296 -13.81 6.25 -31.67
C GLU A 296 -13.88 5.29 -30.47
N GLY A 297 -15.06 5.31 -29.85
CA GLY A 297 -15.44 4.40 -28.78
C GLY A 297 -15.48 2.96 -29.29
N TYR A 298 -15.14 2.02 -28.42
CA TYR A 298 -15.26 0.61 -28.72
C TYR A 298 -16.72 0.18 -28.57
N ASP A 299 -17.41 0.14 -29.71
CA ASP A 299 -18.58 -0.71 -29.92
C ASP A 299 -18.15 -2.18 -29.93
N ILE A 300 -18.87 -3.01 -29.18
CA ILE A 300 -18.72 -4.46 -29.15
C ILE A 300 -19.57 -5.01 -30.29
N GLU A 301 -18.94 -5.43 -31.39
CA GLU A 301 -19.60 -6.29 -32.37
C GLU A 301 -19.51 -7.77 -31.94
N GLU A 302 -20.70 -8.34 -31.72
CA GLU A 302 -20.97 -9.77 -31.68
C GLU A 302 -20.51 -10.46 -32.97
N GLN A 303 -19.74 -11.54 -32.83
CA GLN A 303 -19.72 -12.60 -33.82
C GLN A 303 -20.03 -13.95 -33.17
N LEU A 304 -21.24 -14.41 -33.49
CA LEU A 304 -21.76 -15.75 -33.33
C LEU A 304 -20.93 -16.74 -34.17
N VAL A 305 -20.41 -17.79 -33.55
CA VAL A 305 -20.17 -19.07 -34.24
C VAL A 305 -20.66 -20.20 -33.35
N ASP A 306 -21.55 -20.99 -33.94
CA ASP A 306 -22.35 -22.06 -33.37
C ASP A 306 -21.56 -23.35 -33.10
N ALA A 307 -22.21 -24.19 -32.31
CA ALA A 307 -21.80 -25.36 -31.57
C ALA A 307 -21.00 -26.45 -32.30
N GLY A 308 -20.05 -27.04 -31.53
CA GLY A 308 -19.47 -28.36 -31.75
C GLY A 308 -19.11 -28.97 -30.41
N ALA A 309 -19.87 -29.99 -30.01
CA ALA A 309 -19.83 -30.65 -28.71
C ALA A 309 -18.50 -31.36 -28.40
N GLY A 310 -18.12 -31.38 -27.11
CA GLY A 310 -16.98 -32.13 -26.59
C GLY A 310 -16.84 -31.97 -25.07
N GLU A 311 -17.59 -32.79 -24.34
CA GLU A 311 -17.51 -33.18 -22.92
C GLU A 311 -16.42 -32.54 -22.02
N GLU A 312 -16.87 -31.77 -21.01
CA GLU A 312 -16.14 -31.58 -19.75
C GLU A 312 -16.99 -32.11 -18.58
N ASP A 313 -16.37 -32.98 -17.78
CA ASP A 313 -16.91 -33.62 -16.59
C ASP A 313 -17.25 -32.59 -15.49
N GLU A 314 -18.54 -32.41 -15.22
CA GLU A 314 -19.02 -31.80 -13.98
C GLU A 314 -18.83 -32.76 -12.79
N GLU A 315 -17.80 -32.50 -11.98
CA GLU A 315 -17.71 -33.05 -10.63
C GLU A 315 -18.83 -32.49 -9.74
N LYS A 316 -19.86 -33.31 -9.57
CA LYS A 316 -20.96 -33.15 -8.60
C LYS A 316 -20.45 -32.87 -7.18
N PRO A 317 -21.18 -32.06 -6.38
CA PRO A 317 -20.94 -32.00 -4.95
C PRO A 317 -21.23 -33.37 -4.33
N ALA A 318 -20.23 -33.94 -3.66
CA ALA A 318 -20.32 -35.23 -3.01
C ALA A 318 -21.43 -35.26 -1.93
N ALA A 319 -22.61 -35.73 -2.32
CA ALA A 319 -23.69 -36.17 -1.45
C ALA A 319 -23.33 -37.52 -0.77
N GLY A 320 -22.14 -37.62 -0.16
CA GLY A 320 -21.67 -38.85 0.49
C GLY A 320 -22.05 -38.95 1.98
N GLY A 321 -22.26 -37.81 2.65
CA GLY A 321 -22.57 -37.79 4.09
C GLY A 321 -24.02 -38.09 4.43
N TRP A 322 -24.96 -37.70 3.56
CA TRP A 322 -26.40 -37.80 3.83
C TRP A 322 -26.97 -39.22 3.60
N GLU A 323 -26.40 -39.97 2.66
CA GLU A 323 -26.76 -41.38 2.43
C GLU A 323 -26.38 -42.28 3.62
N TYR A 324 -25.23 -42.02 4.24
CA TYR A 324 -24.81 -42.77 5.43
C TYR A 324 -25.73 -42.49 6.64
N VAL A 325 -26.17 -41.24 6.80
CA VAL A 325 -27.12 -40.84 7.85
C VAL A 325 -28.52 -41.42 7.57
N LYS A 326 -28.97 -41.46 6.31
CA LYS A 326 -30.21 -42.16 5.92
C LYS A 326 -30.14 -43.66 6.20
N GLN A 327 -29.04 -44.33 5.82
CA GLN A 327 -28.86 -45.75 6.07
C GLN A 327 -28.81 -46.08 7.56
N LEU A 328 -28.18 -45.23 8.38
CA LEU A 328 -28.17 -45.37 9.84
C LEU A 328 -29.56 -45.19 10.45
N LEU A 329 -30.34 -44.21 9.99
CA LEU A 329 -31.72 -43.98 10.45
C LEU A 329 -32.68 -45.10 10.05
N VAL A 330 -32.51 -45.65 8.85
CA VAL A 330 -33.30 -46.80 8.36
C VAL A 330 -32.90 -48.09 9.09
N ALA A 331 -31.60 -48.30 9.38
CA ALA A 331 -31.13 -49.44 10.15
C ALA A 331 -31.58 -49.41 11.61
N VAL A 332 -31.60 -48.22 12.23
CA VAL A 332 -32.15 -48.04 13.59
C VAL A 332 -33.67 -48.16 13.60
N GLY A 333 -34.35 -47.72 12.54
CA GLY A 333 -35.81 -47.87 12.36
C GLY A 333 -36.25 -49.32 12.13
N SER A 334 -35.48 -50.11 11.37
CA SER A 334 -35.81 -51.51 11.07
C SER A 334 -35.55 -52.47 12.25
N MET A 335 -34.63 -52.11 13.17
CA MET A 335 -34.47 -52.82 14.44
C MET A 335 -35.63 -52.61 15.42
N ALA A 336 -36.48 -51.59 15.21
CA ALA A 336 -37.64 -51.30 16.05
C ALA A 336 -38.95 -51.97 15.59
N SER A 337 -38.97 -52.66 14.43
CA SER A 337 -40.18 -53.25 13.85
C SER A 337 -40.13 -54.77 13.62
N GLY A 338 -39.14 -55.49 14.17
CA GLY A 338 -39.06 -56.95 14.14
C GLY A 338 -39.63 -57.59 15.42
N GLY A 339 -40.84 -58.14 15.35
CA GLY A 339 -41.54 -58.69 16.51
C GLY A 339 -41.08 -60.08 16.94
N ARG A 340 -40.59 -60.21 18.18
CA ARG A 340 -41.09 -61.16 19.22
C ARG A 340 -40.36 -60.94 20.56
N MET A 341 -40.83 -59.98 21.37
CA MET A 341 -40.78 -60.06 22.84
C MET A 341 -41.62 -58.89 23.40
N ARG A 342 -42.86 -59.15 23.80
CA ARG A 342 -43.64 -58.24 24.66
C ARG A 342 -43.04 -58.32 26.07
N TYR A 343 -43.17 -57.22 26.82
CA TYR A 343 -42.67 -56.97 28.19
C TYR A 343 -41.23 -56.43 28.30
N VAL A 344 -41.00 -55.16 27.91
CA VAL A 344 -40.40 -54.05 28.69
C VAL A 344 -40.52 -52.76 27.85
N THR A 345 -41.70 -52.11 27.79
CA THR A 345 -41.94 -50.97 26.86
C THR A 345 -42.09 -49.59 27.50
N LYS A 346 -41.63 -49.38 28.74
CA LYS A 346 -41.70 -48.05 29.39
C LYS A 346 -40.39 -47.27 29.58
N PRO A 347 -39.16 -47.87 29.61
CA PRO A 347 -37.93 -47.08 29.69
C PRO A 347 -37.37 -46.63 28.32
N ILE A 348 -37.61 -47.39 27.24
CA ILE A 348 -36.96 -47.18 25.94
C ILE A 348 -37.59 -46.02 25.15
N ALA A 349 -38.90 -45.80 25.29
CA ALA A 349 -39.60 -44.67 24.69
C ALA A 349 -39.14 -43.30 25.24
N PHE A 350 -38.53 -43.28 26.43
CA PHE A 350 -37.95 -42.08 27.03
C PHE A 350 -36.60 -41.73 26.40
N LEU A 351 -35.74 -42.72 26.12
CA LEU A 351 -34.41 -42.53 25.54
C LEU A 351 -34.44 -42.07 24.07
N VAL A 352 -35.47 -42.43 23.30
CA VAL A 352 -35.61 -42.03 21.88
C VAL A 352 -36.26 -40.64 21.73
N LYS A 353 -37.07 -40.20 22.71
CA LYS A 353 -37.75 -38.89 22.67
C LYS A 353 -37.03 -37.78 23.45
N ALA A 354 -36.16 -38.12 24.39
CA ALA A 354 -35.40 -37.15 25.18
C ALA A 354 -34.43 -36.27 24.35
N PRO A 355 -33.72 -36.78 23.31
CA PRO A 355 -32.80 -35.95 22.52
C PRO A 355 -33.51 -34.85 21.73
N TRP A 356 -34.71 -35.14 21.23
CA TRP A 356 -35.47 -34.21 20.38
C TRP A 356 -36.14 -33.06 21.18
N LYS A 357 -36.47 -33.28 22.46
CA LYS A 357 -36.96 -32.22 23.36
C LYS A 357 -35.85 -31.33 23.94
N MET A 358 -34.60 -31.80 23.99
CA MET A 358 -33.45 -30.97 24.39
C MET A 358 -32.91 -30.11 23.24
N LEU A 359 -33.08 -30.53 21.99
CA LEU A 359 -32.67 -29.80 20.79
C LEU A 359 -33.43 -28.48 20.58
N THR A 360 -34.59 -28.29 21.21
CA THR A 360 -35.39 -27.06 21.10
C THR A 360 -35.05 -25.98 22.15
N ILE A 361 -34.06 -26.21 23.01
CA ILE A 361 -33.73 -25.31 24.14
C ILE A 361 -32.40 -24.55 23.93
N LEU A 362 -31.58 -24.90 22.93
CA LEU A 362 -30.38 -24.12 22.58
C LEU A 362 -30.74 -22.86 21.76
N PRO A 363 -30.34 -21.65 22.19
CA PRO A 363 -30.50 -20.44 21.37
C PRO A 363 -29.68 -20.59 20.07
N GLY A 364 -30.33 -20.44 18.92
CA GLY A 364 -29.67 -20.46 17.60
C GLY A 364 -30.17 -21.49 16.58
N ILE A 365 -31.06 -22.42 16.96
CA ILE A 365 -31.58 -23.46 16.03
C ILE A 365 -32.94 -23.07 15.40
N SER A 366 -33.54 -21.94 15.81
CA SER A 366 -34.80 -21.45 15.20
C SER A 366 -34.64 -20.92 13.77
N ALA A 367 -33.40 -20.69 13.30
CA ALA A 367 -33.12 -20.17 11.96
C ALA A 367 -33.08 -21.23 10.84
N MET A 368 -33.24 -22.52 11.16
CA MET A 368 -33.28 -23.59 10.15
C MET A 368 -34.70 -24.10 9.83
N LYS A 369 -35.76 -23.37 10.22
CA LYS A 369 -37.14 -23.77 9.95
C LYS A 369 -37.65 -23.42 8.53
N GLN A 370 -36.90 -22.65 7.74
CA GLN A 370 -37.37 -22.15 6.42
C GLN A 370 -36.54 -22.58 5.19
N PRO A 371 -36.02 -23.82 5.11
CA PRO A 371 -35.81 -24.42 3.79
C PRO A 371 -36.40 -25.83 3.63
N VAL A 372 -37.20 -26.32 4.58
CA VAL A 372 -37.77 -27.69 4.52
C VAL A 372 -39.25 -27.72 4.11
N GLU A 373 -40.00 -26.62 4.27
CA GLU A 373 -41.40 -26.53 3.82
C GLU A 373 -41.55 -26.16 2.34
N ALA A 374 -40.51 -25.59 1.70
CA ALA A 374 -40.51 -25.24 0.28
C ALA A 374 -40.17 -26.41 -0.66
N PHE A 375 -39.74 -27.56 -0.11
CA PHE A 375 -39.38 -28.74 -0.89
C PHE A 375 -40.52 -29.78 -0.99
N PHE A 376 -41.61 -29.62 -0.21
CA PHE A 376 -42.73 -30.56 -0.17
C PHE A 376 -43.99 -30.14 -0.95
N MET A 377 -43.94 -29.04 -1.70
CA MET A 377 -45.07 -28.57 -2.51
C MET A 377 -44.58 -28.17 -3.91
N SER A 378 -44.34 -29.17 -4.75
CA SER A 378 -44.41 -29.00 -6.20
C SER A 378 -44.99 -30.27 -6.82
N GLY A 379 -46.24 -30.16 -7.25
CA GLY A 379 -46.98 -31.22 -7.92
C GLY A 379 -48.47 -30.85 -8.07
N ALA A 380 -48.85 -30.48 -9.30
CA ALA A 380 -50.18 -30.32 -9.86
C ALA A 380 -50.88 -28.93 -9.79
N ASP A 381 -50.83 -28.28 -10.96
CA ASP A 381 -51.92 -27.71 -11.76
C ASP A 381 -52.80 -26.53 -11.29
N GLY A 382 -52.81 -25.50 -12.15
CA GLY A 382 -54.08 -25.04 -12.73
C GLY A 382 -54.63 -23.68 -12.31
N SER A 383 -54.46 -22.71 -13.21
CA SER A 383 -55.39 -21.61 -13.56
C SER A 383 -55.47 -20.30 -12.75
N THR A 384 -55.60 -19.23 -13.56
CA THR A 384 -56.24 -17.90 -13.35
C THR A 384 -55.49 -16.74 -12.68
N SER A 385 -54.94 -15.89 -13.57
CA SER A 385 -54.95 -14.41 -13.64
C SER A 385 -55.36 -13.57 -12.41
N THR A 386 -54.57 -12.53 -12.09
CA THR A 386 -54.94 -11.10 -12.30
C THR A 386 -53.77 -10.14 -11.99
N HIS A 387 -53.44 -9.26 -12.95
CA HIS A 387 -52.71 -8.00 -12.73
C HIS A 387 -53.64 -6.95 -12.05
N PRO A 388 -53.10 -5.92 -11.38
CA PRO A 388 -52.82 -4.62 -12.04
C PRO A 388 -51.42 -4.06 -11.69
N ARG A 389 -50.60 -3.67 -12.68
CA ARG A 389 -50.44 -2.31 -13.25
C ARG A 389 -49.78 -1.25 -12.33
N ASP A 390 -48.50 -1.01 -12.64
CA ASP A 390 -47.81 0.26 -12.95
C ASP A 390 -47.98 1.50 -12.04
N THR A 391 -46.86 2.12 -11.63
CA THR A 391 -46.32 3.33 -12.32
C THR A 391 -44.93 3.77 -11.79
N ASN A 392 -44.00 3.87 -12.74
CA ASN A 392 -42.81 4.73 -12.90
C ASN A 392 -42.29 5.67 -11.80
N GLY A 393 -40.95 5.66 -11.65
CA GLY A 393 -40.13 6.73 -11.08
C GLY A 393 -38.65 6.53 -11.42
N THR A 394 -38.21 7.13 -12.53
CA THR A 394 -36.90 7.07 -13.18
C THR A 394 -35.75 7.72 -12.40
N GLY A 395 -34.55 7.13 -12.50
CA GLY A 395 -33.27 7.79 -12.16
C GLY A 395 -32.15 6.84 -11.75
N SER A 396 -31.67 5.95 -12.63
CA SER A 396 -30.47 5.14 -12.35
C SER A 396 -29.25 5.84 -12.92
N TYR A 397 -28.46 6.42 -12.01
CA TYR A 397 -27.10 6.89 -12.26
C TYR A 397 -26.25 5.72 -12.73
N TYR A 398 -25.52 5.90 -13.82
CA TYR A 398 -24.45 5.03 -14.27
C TYR A 398 -23.46 4.79 -13.12
N LEU A 399 -23.60 3.65 -12.43
CA LEU A 399 -22.54 3.06 -11.64
C LEU A 399 -21.58 2.41 -12.63
N THR A 400 -20.66 3.22 -13.14
CA THR A 400 -19.37 2.75 -13.64
C THR A 400 -18.78 1.87 -12.55
N ARG A 401 -18.75 0.55 -12.77
CA ARG A 401 -18.02 -0.36 -11.89
C ARG A 401 -16.57 0.12 -11.83
N PRO A 402 -16.00 0.41 -10.65
CA PRO A 402 -14.58 0.72 -10.54
C PRO A 402 -13.76 -0.44 -11.12
N PRO A 403 -12.58 -0.19 -11.72
CA PRO A 403 -11.70 -1.28 -12.12
C PRO A 403 -11.42 -2.16 -10.89
N LEU A 404 -11.66 -3.47 -11.02
CA LEU A 404 -11.51 -4.43 -9.93
C LEU A 404 -10.05 -4.41 -9.46
N ILE A 405 -9.81 -3.89 -8.26
CA ILE A 405 -8.51 -3.95 -7.57
C ILE A 405 -8.33 -5.40 -7.11
N GLU A 406 -7.56 -6.20 -7.84
CA GLU A 406 -7.24 -7.58 -7.43
C GLU A 406 -6.27 -7.55 -6.24
N GLU A 407 -6.68 -8.16 -5.12
CA GLU A 407 -5.76 -8.40 -4.00
C GLU A 407 -4.64 -9.35 -4.43
N ILE A 408 -3.39 -9.04 -4.05
CA ILE A 408 -2.32 -10.01 -4.18
C ILE A 408 -2.62 -11.20 -3.27
N MET A 409 -2.94 -12.32 -3.89
CA MET A 409 -3.12 -13.57 -3.19
C MET A 409 -1.75 -14.22 -2.96
N ILE A 410 -1.12 -13.94 -1.82
CA ILE A 410 0.15 -14.57 -1.40
C ILE A 410 0.07 -14.94 0.09
N PRO A 411 0.59 -16.11 0.53
CA PRO A 411 0.65 -16.47 1.94
C PRO A 411 1.58 -15.54 2.73
N SER A 412 1.29 -15.35 4.02
CA SER A 412 2.17 -14.56 4.89
C SER A 412 3.55 -15.21 5.05
N VAL A 413 4.54 -14.43 5.50
CA VAL A 413 5.91 -14.88 5.76
C VAL A 413 5.91 -16.11 6.66
N SER A 414 5.12 -16.12 7.73
CA SER A 414 5.00 -17.25 8.64
C SER A 414 4.45 -18.49 7.95
N GLU A 415 3.45 -18.35 7.06
CA GLU A 415 2.94 -19.48 6.29
C GLU A 415 3.98 -20.00 5.28
N LEU A 416 4.67 -19.11 4.58
CA LEU A 416 5.72 -19.44 3.62
C LEU A 416 6.88 -20.19 4.32
N ILE A 417 7.35 -19.69 5.47
CA ILE A 417 8.40 -20.37 6.27
C ILE A 417 7.94 -21.75 6.71
N ASN A 418 6.70 -21.89 7.18
CA ASN A 418 6.14 -23.18 7.59
C ASN A 418 6.02 -24.19 6.43
N ALA A 419 5.91 -23.69 5.19
CA ALA A 419 5.94 -24.50 3.98
C ALA A 419 7.35 -24.87 3.50
N GLY A 420 8.39 -24.24 4.06
CA GLY A 420 9.81 -24.47 3.77
C GLY A 420 10.49 -23.38 2.94
N VAL A 421 9.84 -22.23 2.73
CA VAL A 421 10.43 -21.08 2.02
C VAL A 421 11.40 -20.34 2.94
N ASN A 422 12.58 -20.01 2.42
CA ASN A 422 13.51 -19.11 3.07
C ASN A 422 13.43 -17.70 2.48
N PHE A 423 13.88 -16.68 3.22
CA PHE A 423 13.98 -15.32 2.72
C PHE A 423 15.43 -14.87 2.74
N SER A 424 15.85 -14.14 1.70
CA SER A 424 17.20 -13.61 1.57
C SER A 424 17.18 -12.15 1.12
N PRO A 425 17.99 -11.26 1.73
CA PRO A 425 18.07 -9.88 1.33
C PRO A 425 18.85 -9.73 0.02
N THR A 426 18.41 -8.81 -0.84
CA THR A 426 19.15 -8.35 -2.00
C THR A 426 19.69 -6.93 -1.79
N SER A 427 20.80 -6.64 -2.46
CA SER A 427 21.43 -5.31 -2.50
C SER A 427 21.18 -4.73 -3.89
N GLY A 428 20.19 -3.85 -4.02
CA GLY A 428 19.80 -3.25 -5.30
C GLY A 428 18.41 -2.64 -5.24
N ASP A 429 17.92 -2.21 -6.41
CA ASP A 429 16.58 -1.64 -6.58
C ASP A 429 15.49 -2.72 -6.52
N LEU A 430 14.26 -2.33 -6.86
CA LEU A 430 13.12 -3.24 -6.84
C LEU A 430 13.20 -4.37 -7.90
N SER A 431 14.05 -4.28 -8.94
CA SER A 431 14.18 -5.35 -9.94
C SER A 431 14.79 -6.64 -9.38
N THR A 432 15.38 -6.56 -8.19
CA THR A 432 16.03 -7.70 -7.52
C THR A 432 15.06 -8.70 -6.91
N ILE A 433 13.76 -8.40 -6.89
CA ILE A 433 12.71 -9.28 -6.35
C ILE A 433 12.57 -10.51 -7.24
N ALA A 434 12.82 -11.69 -6.67
CA ALA A 434 12.73 -12.96 -7.38
C ALA A 434 12.44 -14.10 -6.40
N PHE A 435 11.87 -15.19 -6.91
CA PHE A 435 11.75 -16.44 -6.17
C PHE A 435 12.60 -17.52 -6.86
N ASP A 436 13.52 -18.13 -6.14
CA ASP A 436 14.26 -19.28 -6.65
C ASP A 436 13.61 -20.59 -6.16
N ALA A 437 12.90 -21.25 -7.07
CA ALA A 437 12.23 -22.52 -6.78
C ALA A 437 13.20 -23.67 -6.43
N LYS A 438 14.47 -23.61 -6.85
CA LYS A 438 15.46 -24.66 -6.58
C LYS A 438 15.92 -24.62 -5.13
N THR A 439 16.25 -23.43 -4.63
CA THR A 439 16.66 -23.23 -3.23
C THR A 439 15.48 -22.95 -2.30
N ALA A 440 14.27 -22.77 -2.85
CA ALA A 440 13.08 -22.33 -2.15
C ALA A 440 13.30 -20.99 -1.42
N THR A 441 14.00 -20.06 -2.07
CA THR A 441 14.37 -18.76 -1.48
C THR A 441 13.61 -17.62 -2.14
N PHE A 442 12.92 -16.82 -1.35
CA PHE A 442 12.35 -15.55 -1.76
C PHE A 442 13.37 -14.43 -1.54
N HIS A 443 13.83 -13.83 -2.64
CA HIS A 443 14.75 -12.70 -2.64
C HIS A 443 13.96 -11.38 -2.59
N LEU A 444 14.25 -10.57 -1.58
CA LEU A 444 13.59 -9.27 -1.36
C LEU A 444 14.63 -8.17 -1.09
N PRO A 445 14.42 -6.94 -1.56
CA PRO A 445 15.31 -5.83 -1.31
C PRO A 445 15.35 -5.51 0.18
N MET A 446 16.56 -5.29 0.70
CA MET A 446 16.74 -4.89 2.10
C MET A 446 16.14 -3.51 2.33
N VAL A 447 15.16 -3.43 3.24
CA VAL A 447 14.43 -2.20 3.55
C VAL A 447 14.64 -1.77 5.01
N THR A 448 14.98 -0.49 5.21
CA THR A 448 15.08 0.16 6.51
C THR A 448 13.81 0.95 6.78
N LEU A 449 13.17 0.67 7.92
CA LEU A 449 11.89 1.25 8.29
C LEU A 449 12.03 2.12 9.54
N ASP A 450 11.60 3.37 9.46
CA ASP A 450 11.57 4.33 10.54
C ASP A 450 10.24 5.11 10.58
N SER A 451 10.16 6.13 11.45
CA SER A 451 8.95 6.92 11.66
C SER A 451 8.48 7.71 10.42
N ASN A 452 9.35 7.94 9.43
CA ASN A 452 9.04 8.69 8.22
C ASN A 452 8.71 7.78 7.04
N THR A 453 9.13 6.51 7.06
CA THR A 453 9.05 5.62 5.91
C THR A 453 7.64 5.45 5.36
N GLU A 454 6.62 5.35 6.22
CA GLU A 454 5.22 5.23 5.77
C GLU A 454 4.82 6.42 4.88
N VAL A 455 5.12 7.64 5.34
CA VAL A 455 4.77 8.86 4.64
C VAL A 455 5.53 8.98 3.33
N VAL A 456 6.82 8.65 3.33
CA VAL A 456 7.65 8.65 2.12
C VAL A 456 7.12 7.66 1.08
N LEU A 457 6.87 6.41 1.46
CA LEU A 457 6.35 5.39 0.53
C LEU A 457 4.98 5.78 -0.04
N ARG A 458 4.07 6.32 0.79
CA ARG A 458 2.76 6.79 0.33
C ARG A 458 2.84 7.92 -0.69
N ASN A 459 3.76 8.87 -0.49
CA ASN A 459 3.96 9.98 -1.44
C ASN A 459 4.64 9.51 -2.72
N LEU A 460 5.58 8.57 -2.65
CA LEU A 460 6.18 7.95 -3.83
C LEU A 460 5.14 7.15 -4.65
N VAL A 461 4.25 6.38 -3.99
CA VAL A 461 3.15 5.68 -4.67
C VAL A 461 2.16 6.68 -5.30
N ALA A 462 1.87 7.79 -4.63
CA ALA A 462 1.04 8.85 -5.19
C ALA A 462 1.71 9.54 -6.40
N TYR A 463 3.02 9.75 -6.34
CA TYR A 463 3.81 10.26 -7.46
C TYR A 463 3.77 9.28 -8.64
N GLU A 464 4.04 8.00 -8.41
CA GLU A 464 3.99 6.95 -9.44
C GLU A 464 2.61 6.88 -10.11
N ALA A 465 1.53 6.89 -9.32
CA ALA A 465 0.17 6.85 -9.84
C ALA A 465 -0.22 8.09 -10.67
N SER A 466 0.50 9.21 -10.51
CA SER A 466 0.21 10.49 -11.18
C SER A 466 1.13 10.75 -12.38
N ALA A 467 2.41 10.38 -12.25
CA ALA A 467 3.48 10.74 -13.19
C ALA A 467 3.87 9.60 -14.12
N ALA A 468 3.75 8.33 -13.69
CA ALA A 468 4.26 7.21 -14.46
C ALA A 468 3.29 6.79 -15.58
N SER A 469 3.82 6.72 -16.81
CA SER A 469 3.13 6.13 -17.97
C SER A 469 3.25 4.60 -18.04
N GLY A 470 4.14 4.01 -17.24
CA GLY A 470 4.46 2.59 -17.23
C GLY A 470 3.84 1.78 -16.07
N PRO A 471 4.33 0.55 -15.85
CA PRO A 471 3.89 -0.28 -14.72
C PRO A 471 4.13 0.41 -13.38
N LEU A 472 3.18 0.28 -12.46
CA LEU A 472 3.28 0.82 -11.10
C LEU A 472 4.15 -0.11 -10.22
N VAL A 473 5.46 -0.05 -10.43
CA VAL A 473 6.46 -0.93 -9.79
C VAL A 473 6.46 -0.76 -8.27
N LEU A 474 6.49 0.47 -7.78
CA LEU A 474 6.54 0.74 -6.35
C LEU A 474 5.23 0.37 -5.68
N ALA A 475 4.09 0.72 -6.29
CA ALA A 475 2.78 0.32 -5.79
C ALA A 475 2.70 -1.21 -5.67
N ARG A 476 3.14 -1.94 -6.70
CA ARG A 476 3.18 -3.40 -6.68
C ARG A 476 4.07 -3.97 -5.58
N TYR A 477 5.22 -3.34 -5.32
CA TYR A 477 6.08 -3.70 -4.20
C TYR A 477 5.37 -3.49 -2.85
N THR A 478 4.69 -2.36 -2.65
CA THR A 478 3.99 -2.09 -1.39
C THR A 478 2.85 -3.08 -1.14
N GLU A 479 2.14 -3.50 -2.20
CA GLU A 479 1.13 -4.54 -2.14
C GLU A 479 1.73 -5.91 -1.83
N LEU A 480 2.89 -6.26 -2.40
CA LEU A 480 3.60 -7.50 -2.10
C LEU A 480 3.98 -7.56 -0.62
N MET A 481 4.59 -6.48 -0.11
CA MET A 481 5.00 -6.39 1.29
C MET A 481 3.80 -6.44 2.24
N ASN A 482 2.70 -5.77 1.91
CA ASN A 482 1.41 -5.86 2.61
C ASN A 482 0.81 -7.27 2.55
N GLY A 483 0.98 -8.00 1.43
CA GLY A 483 0.46 -9.36 1.28
C GLY A 483 1.22 -10.39 2.11
N ILE A 484 2.55 -10.24 2.25
CA ILE A 484 3.37 -11.21 2.99
C ILE A 484 3.52 -10.87 4.49
N ILE A 485 3.31 -9.62 4.91
CA ILE A 485 3.40 -9.21 6.32
C ILE A 485 1.99 -9.03 6.86
N ASP A 486 1.52 -9.94 7.72
CA ASP A 486 0.21 -9.84 8.38
C ASP A 486 0.36 -9.48 9.87
N ALA A 487 1.32 -10.13 10.55
CA ALA A 487 1.57 -9.98 11.98
C ALA A 487 2.98 -9.48 12.32
N ASP A 488 3.20 -9.11 13.58
CA ASP A 488 4.52 -8.77 14.12
C ASP A 488 5.53 -9.93 14.05
N ASP A 489 5.06 -11.18 14.14
CA ASP A 489 5.87 -12.38 13.92
C ASP A 489 6.47 -12.46 12.50
N ASP A 490 5.73 -12.01 11.48
CA ASP A 490 6.21 -11.97 10.09
C ASP A 490 7.36 -10.97 9.96
N VAL A 491 7.21 -9.79 10.56
CA VAL A 491 8.26 -8.77 10.63
C VAL A 491 9.47 -9.29 11.37
N ALA A 492 9.30 -9.93 12.53
CA ALA A 492 10.38 -10.51 13.30
C ALA A 492 11.14 -11.57 12.49
N ALA A 493 10.43 -12.37 11.68
CA ALA A 493 11.03 -13.38 10.82
C ALA A 493 11.85 -12.78 9.66
N LEU A 494 11.36 -11.70 9.02
CA LEU A 494 12.10 -10.96 7.99
C LEU A 494 13.30 -10.22 8.56
N ARG A 495 13.18 -9.67 9.78
CA ARG A 495 14.26 -8.99 10.49
C ARG A 495 15.40 -9.94 10.84
N ARG A 496 15.10 -11.14 11.34
CA ARG A 496 16.11 -12.19 11.61
C ARG A 496 16.88 -12.60 10.35
N ARG A 497 16.27 -12.47 9.17
CA ARG A 497 16.89 -12.78 7.87
C ARG A 497 17.53 -11.56 7.19
N GLY A 498 17.49 -10.39 7.83
CA GLY A 498 18.11 -9.18 7.32
C GLY A 498 17.36 -8.50 6.16
N VAL A 499 16.15 -8.95 5.81
CA VAL A 499 15.33 -8.28 4.78
C VAL A 499 14.77 -6.97 5.31
N VAL A 500 14.34 -6.94 6.59
CA VAL A 500 13.80 -5.74 7.24
C VAL A 500 14.75 -5.26 8.34
N LEU A 501 15.19 -4.01 8.25
CA LEU A 501 15.88 -3.30 9.32
C LEU A 501 14.88 -2.38 10.03
N ASN A 502 14.37 -2.83 11.18
CA ASN A 502 13.39 -2.07 11.96
C ASN A 502 14.07 -1.01 12.86
N ARG A 503 13.76 0.27 12.64
CA ARG A 503 14.13 1.41 13.51
C ARG A 503 12.92 2.09 14.15
N MET A 504 11.74 1.49 14.04
CA MET A 504 10.49 1.89 14.71
C MET A 504 10.46 1.34 16.15
N LYS A 505 9.39 1.62 16.91
CA LYS A 505 9.34 1.22 18.33
C LYS A 505 9.14 -0.28 18.53
N SER A 506 8.50 -0.96 17.57
CA SER A 506 8.21 -2.39 17.66
C SER A 506 8.00 -3.02 16.28
N ASP A 507 8.10 -4.35 16.21
CA ASP A 507 7.76 -5.12 15.01
C ASP A 507 6.26 -4.98 14.66
N GLY A 508 5.39 -4.75 15.66
CA GLY A 508 3.96 -4.47 15.45
C GLY A 508 3.66 -3.11 14.82
N GLU A 509 4.50 -2.09 15.02
CA GLU A 509 4.35 -0.81 14.28
C GLU A 509 4.68 -0.99 12.79
N VAL A 510 5.67 -1.82 12.47
CA VAL A 510 6.02 -2.16 11.08
C VAL A 510 4.89 -2.96 10.41
N ALA A 511 4.32 -3.94 11.10
CA ALA A 511 3.18 -4.70 10.56
C ALA A 511 2.00 -3.76 10.26
N LYS A 512 1.67 -2.84 11.18
CA LYS A 512 0.63 -1.82 10.96
C LYS A 512 0.94 -0.87 9.82
N LEU A 513 2.20 -0.51 9.61
CA LEU A 513 2.62 0.32 8.47
C LEU A 513 2.25 -0.37 7.16
N TRP A 514 2.69 -1.62 6.97
CA TRP A 514 2.42 -2.37 5.74
C TRP A 514 0.93 -2.68 5.55
N ASN A 515 0.26 -3.15 6.60
CA ASN A 515 -1.19 -3.41 6.62
C ASN A 515 -2.03 -2.15 6.34
N GLY A 516 -1.48 -0.98 6.66
CA GLY A 516 -2.13 0.30 6.41
C GLY A 516 -1.94 0.82 4.98
N MET A 517 -0.97 0.31 4.22
CA MET A 517 -0.69 0.81 2.86
C MET A 517 -1.92 0.60 1.98
N THR A 518 -2.43 1.71 1.43
CA THR A 518 -3.68 1.71 0.65
C THR A 518 -3.46 1.01 -0.69
N ARG A 519 -4.43 0.20 -1.12
CA ARG A 519 -4.39 -0.50 -2.39
C ARG A 519 -4.50 0.48 -3.56
N SER A 520 -3.77 0.16 -4.62
CA SER A 520 -3.48 1.03 -5.76
C SER A 520 -4.72 1.61 -6.43
N VAL A 521 -4.57 2.78 -7.07
CA VAL A 521 -5.65 3.49 -7.79
C VAL A 521 -6.03 2.78 -9.10
N ARG A 522 -5.14 1.93 -9.63
CA ARG A 522 -5.30 1.13 -10.85
C ARG A 522 -4.60 -0.22 -10.72
N LEU A 523 -4.84 -1.14 -11.64
CA LEU A 523 -4.17 -2.44 -11.67
C LEU A 523 -2.64 -2.31 -11.76
N THR A 524 -1.94 -3.02 -10.89
CA THR A 524 -0.48 -3.04 -10.78
C THR A 524 0.06 -4.38 -11.30
N LYS A 525 0.15 -4.53 -12.62
CA LYS A 525 0.80 -5.71 -13.21
C LYS A 525 2.25 -5.39 -13.53
N VAL A 526 3.17 -6.13 -12.91
CA VAL A 526 4.62 -5.94 -13.04
C VAL A 526 5.26 -7.31 -13.21
N ALA A 527 5.63 -7.63 -14.45
CA ALA A 527 5.95 -8.99 -14.89
C ALA A 527 6.95 -9.74 -13.99
N PHE A 528 8.03 -9.09 -13.54
CA PHE A 528 9.05 -9.76 -12.72
C PHE A 528 8.56 -10.05 -11.28
N MET A 529 7.80 -9.13 -10.67
CA MET A 529 7.19 -9.33 -9.35
C MET A 529 6.06 -10.35 -9.40
N ASP A 530 5.22 -10.27 -10.43
CA ASP A 530 4.10 -11.21 -10.63
C ASP A 530 4.62 -12.63 -10.83
N ARG A 531 5.69 -12.79 -11.62
CA ARG A 531 6.39 -14.07 -11.76
C ARG A 531 6.90 -14.59 -10.42
N ALA A 532 7.54 -13.75 -9.60
CA ALA A 532 8.04 -14.15 -8.28
C ALA A 532 6.89 -14.60 -7.34
N ILE A 533 5.76 -13.87 -7.35
CA ILE A 533 4.55 -14.21 -6.59
C ILE A 533 3.97 -15.55 -7.06
N GLU A 534 3.82 -15.74 -8.37
CA GLU A 534 3.30 -16.97 -8.95
C GLU A 534 4.17 -18.19 -8.64
N GLU A 535 5.49 -18.06 -8.75
CA GLU A 535 6.43 -19.13 -8.44
C GLU A 535 6.42 -19.48 -6.94
N ALA A 536 6.37 -18.48 -6.05
CA ALA A 536 6.22 -18.70 -4.61
C ALA A 536 4.91 -19.39 -4.26
N ASN A 537 3.80 -18.97 -4.88
CA ASN A 537 2.49 -19.59 -4.71
C ASN A 537 2.43 -21.02 -5.22
N ARG A 538 3.03 -21.28 -6.39
CA ARG A 538 3.15 -22.62 -6.97
C ARG A 538 3.92 -23.54 -6.04
N TYR A 539 5.06 -23.07 -5.50
CA TYR A 539 5.84 -23.80 -4.52
C TYR A 539 5.01 -24.09 -3.27
N TYR A 540 4.39 -23.07 -2.65
CA TYR A 540 3.56 -23.23 -1.44
C TYR A 540 2.42 -24.23 -1.63
N ASN A 541 1.66 -24.09 -2.72
CA ASN A 541 0.51 -24.94 -3.02
C ASN A 541 0.89 -26.39 -3.37
N SER A 542 2.12 -26.63 -3.81
CA SER A 542 2.62 -27.98 -4.07
C SER A 542 2.88 -28.80 -2.79
N ARG A 543 3.09 -28.14 -1.64
CA ARG A 543 3.50 -28.80 -0.40
C ARG A 543 2.35 -29.58 0.23
N TRP A 544 2.60 -30.86 0.51
CA TRP A 544 1.62 -31.73 1.17
C TRP A 544 1.13 -31.17 2.51
N ARG A 545 2.01 -30.55 3.31
CA ARG A 545 1.63 -29.89 4.56
C ARG A 545 0.55 -28.82 4.37
N VAL A 546 0.65 -28.02 3.30
CA VAL A 546 -0.34 -26.97 2.98
C VAL A 546 -1.66 -27.60 2.54
N LYS A 547 -1.61 -28.63 1.68
CA LYS A 547 -2.80 -29.39 1.25
C LYS A 547 -3.52 -30.00 2.46
N THR A 548 -2.79 -30.61 3.39
CA THR A 548 -3.34 -31.20 4.62
C THR A 548 -3.91 -30.12 5.56
N LYS A 549 -3.23 -28.97 5.74
CA LYS A 549 -3.75 -27.83 6.52
C LYS A 549 -5.08 -27.33 5.94
N ARG A 550 -5.15 -27.18 4.61
CA ARG A 550 -6.37 -26.75 3.90
C ARG A 550 -7.50 -27.77 4.07
N PHE A 551 -7.19 -29.06 3.97
CA PHE A 551 -8.13 -30.15 4.24
C PHE A 551 -8.65 -30.11 5.69
N MET A 552 -7.76 -30.02 6.68
CA MET A 552 -8.13 -29.93 8.10
C MET A 552 -9.02 -28.73 8.38
N ARG A 553 -8.69 -27.55 7.82
CA ARG A 553 -9.51 -26.34 7.96
C ARG A 553 -10.90 -26.50 7.35
N LYS A 554 -10.99 -27.06 6.14
CA LYS A 554 -12.25 -27.21 5.42
C LYS A 554 -13.16 -28.25 6.07
N TYR A 555 -12.62 -29.41 6.46
CA TYR A 555 -13.43 -30.55 6.86
C TYR A 555 -13.45 -30.79 8.37
N VAL A 556 -12.31 -30.74 9.04
CA VAL A 556 -12.22 -31.11 10.47
C VAL A 556 -12.62 -29.95 11.37
N PHE A 557 -12.05 -28.75 11.16
CA PHE A 557 -12.42 -27.58 11.95
C PHE A 557 -13.82 -27.06 11.62
N GLY A 558 -14.20 -27.06 10.34
CA GLY A 558 -15.55 -26.70 9.91
C GLY A 558 -16.64 -27.64 10.47
N SER A 559 -16.29 -28.90 10.73
CA SER A 559 -17.22 -29.90 11.28
C SER A 559 -16.98 -30.20 12.77
N TRP A 560 -16.18 -29.39 13.47
CA TRP A 560 -15.74 -29.70 14.84
C TRP A 560 -16.92 -29.88 15.81
N GLN A 561 -17.99 -29.10 15.65
CA GLN A 561 -19.22 -29.23 16.46
C GLN A 561 -19.96 -30.55 16.21
N VAL A 562 -19.96 -31.04 14.97
CA VAL A 562 -20.55 -32.34 14.63
C VAL A 562 -19.68 -33.45 15.19
N LEU A 563 -18.36 -33.31 15.10
CA LEU A 563 -17.41 -34.28 15.62
C LEU A 563 -17.50 -34.41 17.15
N THR A 564 -17.63 -33.30 17.88
CA THR A 564 -17.82 -33.31 19.34
C THR A 564 -19.17 -33.91 19.74
N PHE A 565 -20.23 -33.64 18.99
CA PHE A 565 -21.53 -34.28 19.19
C PHE A 565 -21.44 -35.80 18.99
N LEU A 566 -20.82 -36.26 17.90
CA LEU A 566 -20.61 -37.68 17.63
C LEU A 566 -19.78 -38.36 18.73
N ALA A 567 -18.73 -37.70 19.21
CA ALA A 567 -17.91 -38.20 20.31
C ALA A 567 -18.73 -38.34 21.62
N ALA A 568 -19.61 -37.37 21.92
CA ALA A 568 -20.49 -37.44 23.09
C ALA A 568 -21.49 -38.59 23.00
N VAL A 569 -22.08 -38.81 21.81
CA VAL A 569 -22.98 -39.96 21.55
C VAL A 569 -22.23 -41.28 21.72
N LEU A 570 -21.02 -41.40 21.15
CA LEU A 570 -20.19 -42.59 21.29
C LEU A 570 -19.83 -42.87 22.76
N MET A 571 -19.44 -41.85 23.51
CA MET A 571 -19.14 -41.98 24.94
C MET A 571 -20.37 -42.45 25.72
N LEU A 572 -21.56 -41.92 25.42
CA LEU A 572 -22.80 -42.35 26.04
C LEU A 572 -23.11 -43.82 25.72
N LEU A 573 -22.94 -44.24 24.47
CA LEU A 573 -23.11 -45.64 24.06
C LEU A 573 -22.12 -46.56 24.78
N LEU A 574 -20.84 -46.20 24.86
CA LEU A 574 -19.83 -46.96 25.58
C LEU A 574 -20.17 -47.07 27.07
N THR A 575 -20.65 -45.98 27.69
CA THR A 575 -21.07 -45.97 29.10
C THR A 575 -22.29 -46.87 29.31
N THR A 576 -23.26 -46.85 28.39
CA THR A 576 -24.43 -47.75 28.46
C THR A 576 -24.05 -49.21 28.28
N LEU A 577 -23.11 -49.51 27.36
CA LEU A 577 -22.59 -50.85 27.14
C LEU A 577 -21.84 -51.35 28.37
N GLN A 578 -21.01 -50.50 28.99
CA GLN A 578 -20.30 -50.81 30.23
C GLN A 578 -21.28 -51.12 31.37
N ALA A 579 -22.31 -50.27 31.57
CA ALA A 579 -23.33 -50.48 32.59
C ALA A 579 -24.12 -51.77 32.34
N PHE A 580 -24.47 -52.04 31.08
CA PHE A 580 -25.12 -53.29 30.68
C PHE A 580 -24.24 -54.51 30.98
N CYS A 581 -22.95 -54.46 30.62
CA CYS A 581 -22.02 -55.55 30.85
C CYS A 581 -21.67 -55.79 32.31
N SER A 582 -21.78 -54.75 33.15
CA SER A 582 -21.67 -54.88 34.62
C SER A 582 -22.86 -55.60 35.25
N VAL A 583 -24.06 -55.48 34.66
CA VAL A 583 -25.29 -56.08 35.21
C VAL A 583 -25.52 -57.50 34.68
N TYR A 584 -25.22 -57.76 33.41
CA TYR A 584 -25.57 -59.01 32.72
C TYR A 584 -24.36 -59.93 32.43
N THR A 585 -23.19 -59.66 33.02
CA THR A 585 -21.94 -60.42 32.83
C THR A 585 -21.66 -60.76 31.35
N CYS A 586 -21.10 -59.79 30.62
CA CYS A 586 -20.74 -59.92 29.18
C CYS A 586 -19.56 -60.88 28.87
N SER A 587 -19.28 -61.88 29.72
CA SER A 587 -18.17 -62.84 29.53
C SER A 587 -18.29 -63.68 28.26
N ARG A 588 -19.47 -63.68 27.62
CA ARG A 588 -19.77 -64.47 26.42
C ARG A 588 -19.65 -63.69 25.10
N TRP A 589 -19.56 -62.35 25.14
CA TRP A 589 -19.45 -61.50 23.94
C TRP A 589 -18.05 -60.91 23.75
N PHE A 590 -17.37 -60.59 24.84
CA PHE A 590 -15.95 -60.29 24.83
C PHE A 590 -15.25 -61.53 25.38
N GLY A 591 -14.76 -62.39 24.46
CA GLY A 591 -14.02 -63.59 24.84
C GLY A 591 -12.93 -63.23 25.84
N ALA A 592 -12.78 -64.07 26.88
CA ALA A 592 -11.88 -63.86 28.00
C ALA A 592 -10.52 -63.27 27.55
N VAL A 593 -10.31 -61.99 27.85
CA VAL A 593 -8.96 -61.42 27.84
C VAL A 593 -8.28 -61.98 29.09
N THR A 594 -7.58 -63.09 28.93
CA THR A 594 -6.65 -63.60 29.93
C THR A 594 -5.53 -62.58 30.08
N VAL A 595 -5.58 -61.76 31.12
CA VAL A 595 -4.41 -61.05 31.62
C VAL A 595 -3.49 -62.13 32.19
N ALA A 596 -2.41 -62.45 31.48
CA ALA A 596 -1.33 -63.24 32.03
C ALA A 596 -0.67 -62.39 33.14
N THR A 597 -0.93 -62.72 34.40
CA THR A 597 -0.08 -62.29 35.51
C THR A 597 1.23 -63.06 35.39
N ALA A 598 2.31 -62.33 35.13
CA ALA A 598 3.66 -62.85 35.25
C ALA A 598 3.96 -63.11 36.73
N ASP A 599 4.30 -64.36 37.04
CA ASP A 599 5.19 -64.73 38.14
C ASP A 599 6.55 -65.13 37.55
#